data_AF-A0A0D1X6D2-F1
#
_entry.id   AF-A0A0D1X6D2-F1
#
_cell.length_a   1.000
_cell.length_b   1.000
_cell.length_c   1.000
_cell.angle_alpha   90.00
_cell.angle_beta   90.00
_cell.angle_gamma   90.00
#
_symmetry.space_group_name_H-M   'P 1'
#
loop_
_entity.id
_entity.type
_entity.pdbx_description
1 polymer ?
#
loop_
_entity_poly.entity_id
_entity_poly.type
_entity_poly.pdbx_seq_one_letter_code
_entity_poly.pdbx_strand_id
1 'polypeptide(L)'
;MNQTVIKYHGSQAVETSVANQELVPAGYQFTKMSLEVDQDCHVRVNGQSLFIRAGRVFNTEPTDPAITSFVVVDEGITFTWIAV
;
A
#
# COMPACT_ATOMS: atom_id res chain seq x y z
N MET A 1 25.81 -16.17 -10.10
CA MET A 1 24.39 -15.83 -10.28
C MET A 1 23.90 -15.32 -8.94
N ASN A 2 23.72 -14.01 -8.77
CA ASN A 2 23.18 -13.47 -7.53
C ASN A 2 21.68 -13.71 -7.53
N GLN A 3 21.19 -14.59 -6.65
CA GLN A 3 19.77 -14.72 -6.37
C GLN A 3 19.31 -13.43 -5.68
N THR A 4 18.55 -12.60 -6.38
CA THR A 4 17.80 -11.53 -5.74
C THR A 4 16.72 -12.19 -4.89
N VAL A 5 16.90 -12.19 -3.57
CA VAL A 5 15.85 -12.63 -2.64
C VAL A 5 14.75 -11.57 -2.71
N ILE A 6 13.65 -11.91 -3.40
CA ILE A 6 12.46 -11.07 -3.42
C ILE A 6 11.82 -11.17 -2.03
N LYS A 7 11.82 -10.07 -1.29
CA LYS A 7 11.20 -9.98 0.03
C LYS A 7 9.81 -9.35 -0.13
N TYR A 8 8.78 -10.11 0.20
CA TYR A 8 7.42 -9.59 0.26
C TYR A 8 7.18 -8.84 1.56
N HIS A 9 6.49 -7.71 1.47
CA HIS A 9 5.96 -6.93 2.58
C HIS A 9 4.44 -6.88 2.45
N GLY A 10 3.70 -6.87 3.55
CA GLY A 10 2.24 -6.84 3.45
C GLY A 10 1.54 -7.33 4.70
N SER A 11 0.22 -7.39 4.59
CA SER A 11 -0.68 -7.88 5.63
C SER A 11 -0.63 -9.40 5.75
N GLN A 12 -0.53 -9.91 6.97
CA GLN A 12 -0.72 -11.35 7.26
C GLN A 12 -2.19 -11.72 7.49
N ALA A 13 -3.03 -10.72 7.82
CA ALA A 13 -4.47 -10.82 8.05
C ALA A 13 -5.11 -9.48 7.67
N VAL A 14 -6.44 -9.39 7.65
CA VAL A 14 -7.13 -8.10 7.44
C VAL A 14 -6.70 -7.12 8.53
N GLU A 15 -6.25 -5.95 8.11
CA GLU A 15 -5.85 -4.85 8.99
C GLU A 15 -6.94 -3.78 9.04
N THR A 16 -6.93 -2.96 10.09
CA THR A 16 -7.78 -1.78 10.21
C THR A 16 -6.89 -0.54 10.25
N SER A 17 -7.19 0.46 9.42
CA SER A 17 -6.40 1.67 9.34
C SER A 17 -6.50 2.50 10.61
N VAL A 18 -5.36 3.00 11.07
CA VAL A 18 -5.27 4.11 12.01
C VAL A 18 -4.98 5.37 11.19
N ALA A 19 -5.68 6.48 11.49
CA ALA A 19 -5.51 7.72 10.75
C ALA A 19 -4.04 8.11 10.61
N ASN A 20 -3.62 8.37 9.37
CA ASN A 20 -2.25 8.77 9.01
C ASN A 20 -1.14 7.77 9.38
N GLN A 21 -1.47 6.49 9.57
CA GLN A 21 -0.46 5.44 9.74
C GLN A 21 0.25 5.15 8.41
N GLU A 22 1.58 5.19 8.45
CA GLU A 22 2.44 4.84 7.33
C GLU A 22 2.60 3.33 7.21
N LEU A 23 2.33 2.79 6.01
CA LEU A 23 2.48 1.37 5.71
C LEU A 23 3.88 1.03 5.20
N VAL A 24 4.56 1.98 4.54
CA VAL A 24 5.91 1.77 4.01
C VAL A 24 6.94 2.06 5.10
N PRO A 25 7.71 1.07 5.57
CA PRO A 25 8.72 1.33 6.59
C PRO A 25 9.80 2.28 6.07
N ALA A 26 10.36 3.12 6.94
CA ALA A 26 11.37 4.09 6.55
C ALA A 26 12.56 3.43 5.83
N GLY A 27 12.95 3.99 4.68
CA GLY A 27 14.05 3.49 3.85
C GLY A 27 13.70 2.36 2.88
N TYR A 28 12.44 1.89 2.87
CA TYR A 28 11.96 0.94 1.87
C TYR A 28 11.46 1.65 0.61
N GLN A 29 11.58 0.96 -0.52
CA GLN A 29 11.01 1.38 -1.80
C GLN A 29 10.41 0.13 -2.45
N PHE A 30 9.11 0.17 -2.73
CA PHE A 30 8.41 -0.92 -3.38
C PHE A 30 8.18 -0.59 -4.85
N THR A 31 8.59 -1.49 -5.73
CA THR A 31 8.38 -1.40 -7.17
C THR A 31 7.01 -1.92 -7.58
N LYS A 32 6.40 -2.77 -6.74
CA LYS A 32 5.04 -3.27 -6.93
C LYS A 32 4.29 -3.21 -5.61
N MET A 33 3.05 -2.73 -5.64
CA MET A 33 2.14 -2.75 -4.50
C MET A 33 0.72 -3.04 -4.96
N SER A 34 0.00 -3.84 -4.19
CA SER A 34 -1.44 -4.07 -4.30
C SER A 34 -2.10 -3.76 -2.96
N LEU A 35 -3.20 -3.00 -2.98
CA LEU A 35 -4.03 -2.70 -1.82
C LEU A 35 -5.50 -2.96 -2.19
N GLU A 36 -6.19 -3.70 -1.36
CA GLU A 36 -7.65 -3.88 -1.41
C GLU A 36 -8.28 -3.28 -0.16
N VAL A 37 -9.34 -2.49 -0.34
CA VAL A 37 -10.08 -1.82 0.74
C VAL A 37 -11.55 -2.20 0.69
N ASP A 38 -12.15 -2.40 1.86
CA ASP A 38 -13.57 -2.79 1.98
C ASP A 38 -14.51 -1.58 2.04
N GLN A 39 -13.98 -0.37 2.24
CA GLN A 39 -14.74 0.88 2.27
C GLN A 39 -14.10 1.94 1.37
N ASP A 40 -14.93 2.89 0.90
CA ASP A 40 -14.46 4.06 0.16
C ASP A 40 -13.50 4.87 1.05
N CYS A 41 -12.31 5.17 0.54
CA CYS A 41 -11.31 5.89 1.32
C CYS A 41 -10.37 6.73 0.44
N HIS A 42 -9.63 7.60 1.10
CA HIS A 42 -8.51 8.33 0.55
C HIS A 42 -7.21 7.67 0.98
N VAL A 43 -6.30 7.55 0.03
CA VAL A 43 -4.93 7.17 0.31
C VAL A 43 -4.00 8.30 -0.09
N ARG A 44 -2.83 8.35 0.53
CA ARG A 44 -1.73 9.23 0.14
C ARG A 44 -0.55 8.36 -0.28
N VAL A 45 -0.17 8.46 -1.54
CA VAL A 45 0.90 7.68 -2.16
C VAL A 45 2.01 8.63 -2.59
N ASN A 46 3.20 8.52 -2.00
CA ASN A 46 4.32 9.43 -2.26
C ASN A 46 3.94 10.92 -2.15
N GLY A 47 3.04 11.26 -1.22
CA GLY A 47 2.52 12.61 -1.02
C GLY A 47 1.33 13.01 -1.90
N GLN A 48 0.94 12.21 -2.90
CA GLN A 48 -0.24 12.45 -3.73
C GLN A 48 -1.49 11.79 -3.15
N SER A 49 -2.58 12.55 -3.02
CA SER A 49 -3.86 12.02 -2.55
C SER A 49 -4.64 11.38 -3.69
N LEU A 50 -5.20 10.18 -3.45
CA LEU A 50 -6.03 9.43 -4.37
C LEU A 50 -7.28 8.94 -3.64
N PHE A 51 -8.41 8.87 -4.35
CA PHE A 51 -9.63 8.24 -3.84
C PHE A 51 -9.74 6.81 -4.38
N ILE A 52 -9.97 5.85 -3.47
CA ILE A 52 -10.19 4.45 -3.79
C ILE A 52 -11.62 4.09 -3.38
N ARG A 53 -12.36 3.50 -4.31
CA ARG A 53 -13.70 2.96 -4.05
C ARG A 53 -13.58 1.57 -3.43
N ALA A 54 -14.44 1.28 -2.46
CA ALA A 54 -14.63 -0.03 -1.86
C ALA A 54 -14.72 -1.15 -2.91
N GLY A 55 -14.05 -2.27 -2.64
CA GLY A 55 -14.02 -3.42 -3.53
C GLY A 55 -13.21 -3.21 -4.81
N ARG A 56 -12.44 -2.11 -4.92
CA ARG A 56 -11.41 -1.96 -5.95
C ARG A 56 -10.03 -2.19 -5.36
N VAL A 57 -9.18 -2.78 -6.18
CA VAL A 57 -7.77 -2.95 -5.88
C VAL A 57 -6.98 -1.80 -6.50
N PHE A 58 -6.21 -1.09 -5.68
CA PHE A 58 -5.14 -0.23 -6.16
C PHE A 58 -3.92 -1.10 -6.46
N ASN A 59 -3.36 -0.97 -7.66
CA ASN A 59 -2.19 -1.72 -8.11
C ASN A 59 -1.17 -0.76 -8.73
N THR A 60 0.10 -1.06 -8.52
CA THR A 60 1.21 -0.46 -9.27
C THR A 60 1.91 -1.52 -10.11
N GLU A 61 2.49 -1.10 -11.22
CA GLU A 61 3.34 -1.93 -12.08
C GLU A 61 4.81 -1.58 -11.88
N PRO A 62 5.76 -2.48 -12.19
CA PRO A 62 7.20 -2.23 -12.03
C PRO A 62 7.74 -1.03 -12.84
N THR A 63 6.99 -0.56 -13.83
CA THR A 63 7.31 0.64 -14.63
C THR A 63 6.84 1.94 -13.99
N ASP A 64 5.96 1.87 -12.99
CA ASP A 64 5.48 3.03 -12.26
C ASP A 64 6.56 3.55 -11.28
N PRO A 65 6.46 4.81 -10.83
CA PRO A 65 7.32 5.31 -9.77
C PRO A 65 7.25 4.43 -8.52
N ALA A 66 8.42 4.11 -7.95
CA ALA A 66 8.49 3.30 -6.73
C ALA A 66 7.73 3.97 -5.57
N ILE A 67 7.05 3.16 -4.78
CA ILE A 67 6.29 3.58 -3.60
C ILE A 67 7.24 3.66 -2.41
N THR A 68 7.44 4.87 -1.91
CA THR A 68 8.30 5.19 -0.76
C THR A 68 7.51 5.67 0.45
N SER A 69 6.23 5.99 0.25
CA SER A 69 5.26 6.31 1.30
C SER A 69 3.86 5.92 0.83
N PHE A 70 3.11 5.26 1.71
CA PHE A 70 1.72 4.87 1.51
C PHE A 70 0.94 4.96 2.81
N VAL A 71 -0.09 5.81 2.81
CA VAL A 71 -0.94 6.06 3.98
C VAL A 71 -2.40 5.85 3.59
N VAL A 72 -3.13 5.06 4.36
CA VAL A 72 -4.61 5.10 4.36
C VAL A 72 -5.01 6.27 5.25
N VAL A 73 -5.58 7.32 4.65
CA VAL A 73 -5.80 8.61 5.33
C VAL A 73 -6.97 8.51 6.31
N ASP A 74 -8.05 7.86 5.88
CA ASP A 74 -9.23 7.64 6.70
C ASP A 74 -8.97 6.56 7.76
N GLU A 75 -9.54 6.73 8.94
CA GLU A 75 -9.48 5.73 10.03
C GLU A 75 -10.59 4.67 9.91
N GLY A 76 -10.33 3.49 10.47
CA GLY A 76 -11.33 2.43 10.54
C GLY A 76 -11.57 1.68 9.22
N ILE A 77 -10.77 1.94 8.19
CA ILE A 77 -10.86 1.25 6.90
C ILE A 77 -10.25 -0.13 7.08
N THR A 78 -10.98 -1.18 6.70
CA THR A 78 -10.42 -2.54 6.64
C THR A 78 -9.78 -2.78 5.28
N PHE A 79 -8.55 -3.32 5.31
CA PHE A 79 -7.76 -3.50 4.10
C PHE A 79 -6.80 -4.69 4.20
N THR A 80 -6.32 -5.10 3.04
CA THR A 80 -5.14 -5.97 2.90
C THR A 80 -4.20 -5.39 1.86
N TRP A 81 -2.90 -5.62 2.03
CA TRP A 81 -1.92 -5.19 1.04
C TRP A 81 -0.75 -6.14 0.91
N ILE A 82 -0.06 -6.05 -0.22
CA ILE A 82 1.20 -6.72 -0.49
C ILE A 82 2.08 -5.84 -1.37
N ALA A 83 3.39 -5.86 -1.12
CA ALA A 83 4.37 -5.08 -1.86
C ALA A 83 5.72 -5.79 -2.00
N VAL A 84 6.47 -5.41 -3.03
CA VAL A 84 7.78 -5.93 -3.40
C VAL A 84 8.70 -4.80 -3.86
#